data_AF-A0AAU1AIP1-F1
#
_entry.id   AF-A0AAU1AIP1-F1
#
_cell.length_a   1.000
_cell.length_b   1.000
_cell.length_c   1.000
_cell.angle_alpha   90.00
_cell.angle_beta   90.00
_cell.angle_gamma   90.00
#
_symmetry.space_group_name_H-M   'P 1'
#
loop_
_entity.id
_entity.type
_entity.pdbx_description
1 polymer ?
#
loop_
_entity_poly.entity_id
_entity_poly.type
_entity_poly.pdbx_seq_one_letter_code
_entity_poly.pdbx_strand_id
1 'polypeptide(L)'
;MTTSPLERAADSFAAELARQRAGRGLSKKQLAILMGFDPSYVSHVEGRRHRPTEDFARRAEAVLEASGAIWQRFREYDDIRHARSGQPHREPPMPGQWLPPGTGLVVERELATLTHADDAYRCVIRRELYNAGTEPVTRYLVRVAVDRYPNDPGRSNRHHREHPLTFAELQLQARRDDGAGDPEPMHWRAKHDRDAFKEIWLLFENGERRFPLYPGDRAIIEYAYSVGHEKWGTWFQRAVRLPTRHLAVRLDLPAALDPQVWGAETSLSAEEGPLRTAPQRRDEGDRAIYDWQTDAPPLNARYRMQWRFRARPDTDPDVDPGGTRVRPSERMRGIGIVQRGADLLRQQVRQFDLPGEEQVARDVVDRLTMALSRLDELHPFSKGVGIAAPQLGIGRAAAVVRPPDRSAEPVVLLNPRVVDADPETDEQYEGCLSFFDHRGLVPRPLRLDVEHAQWDGSRIITSFEFGMARLVAHEIDHLEGRLYVDRMAPGVPLVPVEEYRETGQPWRY
;
A
#
# COMPACT_ATOMS: atom_id res chain seq x y z
N MET A 1 38.00 -18.19 -37.14
CA MET A 1 36.53 -18.10 -37.10
C MET A 1 36.18 -16.80 -36.41
N THR A 2 35.64 -15.83 -37.14
CA THR A 2 35.33 -14.49 -36.63
C THR A 2 34.06 -14.55 -35.77
N THR A 3 34.18 -14.36 -34.45
CA THR A 3 33.04 -14.31 -33.52
C THR A 3 32.09 -13.17 -33.89
N SER A 4 30.78 -13.44 -33.82
CA SER A 4 29.75 -12.45 -34.15
C SER A 4 29.83 -11.23 -33.24
N PRO A 5 29.51 -10.00 -33.70
CA PRO A 5 29.44 -8.81 -32.83
C PRO A 5 28.57 -9.03 -31.58
N LEU A 6 27.50 -9.82 -31.69
CA LEU A 6 26.62 -10.18 -30.57
C LEU A 6 27.31 -11.10 -29.55
N GLU A 7 28.13 -12.04 -30.02
CA GLU A 7 28.91 -12.94 -29.16
C GLU A 7 29.98 -12.15 -28.40
N ARG A 8 30.65 -11.20 -29.08
CA ARG A 8 31.61 -10.31 -28.41
C ARG A 8 30.96 -9.43 -27.35
N ALA A 9 29.75 -8.93 -27.59
CA ALA A 9 29.02 -8.13 -26.61
C ALA A 9 28.55 -8.97 -25.41
N ALA A 10 28.08 -10.20 -25.65
CA ALA A 10 27.75 -11.14 -24.58
C ALA A 10 28.98 -11.53 -23.75
N ASP A 11 30.13 -11.72 -24.41
CA ASP A 11 31.41 -11.98 -23.75
C ASP A 11 31.86 -10.82 -22.87
N SER A 12 31.67 -9.59 -23.36
CA SER A 12 31.97 -8.38 -22.60
C SER A 12 31.10 -8.25 -21.35
N PHE A 13 29.80 -8.53 -21.47
CA PHE A 13 28.89 -8.56 -20.33
C PHE A 13 29.27 -9.62 -19.29
N ALA A 14 29.50 -10.86 -19.74
CA ALA A 14 29.85 -11.96 -18.84
C ALA A 14 31.19 -11.73 -18.12
N ALA A 15 32.17 -11.15 -18.83
CA ALA A 15 33.46 -10.81 -18.24
C ALA A 15 33.33 -9.69 -17.19
N GLU A 16 32.53 -8.66 -17.45
CA GLU A 16 32.32 -7.56 -16.50
C GLU A 16 31.59 -8.03 -15.24
N LEU A 17 30.53 -8.83 -15.41
CA LEU A 17 29.82 -9.45 -14.29
C LEU A 17 30.76 -10.30 -13.42
N ALA A 18 31.57 -11.15 -14.04
CA ALA A 18 32.51 -11.99 -13.31
C ALA A 18 33.57 -11.17 -12.56
N ARG A 19 34.04 -10.07 -13.16
CA ARG A 19 35.00 -9.14 -12.56
C ARG A 19 34.42 -8.46 -11.32
N GLN A 20 33.23 -7.86 -11.44
CA GLN A 20 32.56 -7.15 -10.35
C GLN A 20 32.20 -8.11 -9.19
N ARG A 21 31.69 -9.31 -9.53
CA ARG A 21 31.41 -10.35 -8.54
C ARG A 21 32.67 -10.79 -7.79
N ALA A 22 33.76 -11.04 -8.51
CA ALA A 22 35.04 -11.43 -7.90
C ALA A 22 35.62 -10.30 -7.04
N GLY A 23 35.48 -9.04 -7.46
CA GLY A 23 35.90 -7.86 -6.69
C GLY A 23 35.17 -7.73 -5.35
N ARG A 24 33.91 -8.17 -5.28
CA ARG A 24 33.12 -8.24 -4.04
C ARG A 24 33.33 -9.53 -3.22
N GLY A 25 34.21 -10.44 -3.67
CA GLY A 25 34.47 -11.71 -2.99
C GLY A 25 33.30 -12.70 -3.00
N LEU A 26 32.30 -12.49 -3.88
CA LEU A 26 31.09 -13.31 -3.91
C LEU A 26 31.26 -14.56 -4.79
N SER A 27 30.84 -15.71 -4.29
CA SER A 27 30.63 -16.89 -5.14
C SER A 27 29.44 -16.68 -6.08
N LYS A 28 29.38 -17.42 -7.19
CA LYS A 28 28.23 -17.38 -8.13
C LYS A 28 26.90 -17.68 -7.42
N LYS A 29 26.93 -18.62 -6.46
CA LYS A 29 25.77 -19.00 -5.64
C LYS A 29 25.32 -17.86 -4.72
N GLN A 30 26.25 -17.18 -4.06
CA GLN A 30 25.92 -16.05 -3.19
C GLN A 30 25.35 -14.87 -3.98
N LEU A 31 25.94 -14.53 -5.14
CA LEU A 31 25.40 -13.49 -6.01
C LEU A 31 23.99 -13.83 -6.49
N ALA A 32 23.74 -15.08 -6.89
CA ALA A 32 22.42 -15.53 -7.30
C ALA A 32 21.38 -15.37 -6.18
N ILE A 33 21.72 -15.77 -4.94
CA ILE A 33 20.85 -15.61 -3.76
C ILE A 33 20.53 -14.13 -3.51
N LEU A 34 21.53 -13.27 -3.49
CA LEU A 34 21.36 -11.83 -3.25
C LEU A 34 20.50 -11.15 -4.33
N MET A 35 20.58 -11.62 -5.57
CA MET A 35 19.76 -11.12 -6.69
C MET A 35 18.38 -11.79 -6.78
N GLY A 36 18.11 -12.83 -5.99
CA GLY A 36 16.87 -13.60 -6.04
C GLY A 36 16.75 -14.55 -7.25
N PHE A 37 17.88 -15.03 -7.80
CA PHE A 37 17.94 -16.03 -8.88
C PHE A 37 18.35 -17.41 -8.36
N ASP A 38 18.04 -18.45 -9.13
CA ASP A 38 18.55 -19.80 -8.88
C ASP A 38 20.11 -19.81 -8.92
N PRO A 39 20.78 -20.55 -8.02
CA PRO A 39 22.24 -20.67 -7.97
C PRO A 39 22.92 -21.01 -9.30
N SER A 40 22.25 -21.72 -10.20
CA SER A 40 22.78 -22.09 -11.52
C SER A 40 22.75 -20.93 -12.53
N TYR A 41 21.90 -19.92 -12.33
CA TYR A 41 21.63 -18.88 -13.33
C TYR A 41 22.83 -17.97 -13.57
N VAL A 42 23.50 -17.50 -12.51
CA VAL A 42 24.74 -16.71 -12.63
C VAL A 42 25.85 -17.52 -13.32
N SER A 43 25.94 -18.83 -13.03
CA SER A 43 26.90 -19.73 -13.68
C SER A 43 26.61 -19.87 -15.17
N HIS A 44 25.35 -19.92 -15.55
CA HIS A 44 24.93 -20.04 -16.94
C HIS A 44 25.12 -18.75 -17.74
N VAL A 45 24.91 -17.58 -17.13
CA VAL A 45 25.17 -16.29 -17.78
C VAL A 45 26.67 -16.08 -17.97
N GLU A 46 27.49 -16.28 -16.92
CA GLU A 46 28.95 -16.21 -17.04
C GLU A 46 29.52 -17.29 -17.98
N GLY A 47 28.88 -18.46 -18.04
CA GLY A 47 29.24 -19.58 -18.88
C GLY A 47 28.67 -19.53 -20.30
N ARG A 48 28.01 -18.43 -20.69
CA ARG A 48 27.44 -18.18 -22.03
C ARG A 48 26.35 -19.18 -22.47
N ARG A 49 25.78 -19.92 -21.52
CA ARG A 49 24.65 -20.84 -21.75
C ARG A 49 23.33 -20.09 -21.73
N HIS A 50 23.28 -18.97 -21.01
CA HIS A 50 22.12 -18.08 -20.96
C HIS A 50 22.52 -16.66 -21.37
N ARG A 51 21.59 -15.99 -22.04
CA ARG A 51 21.73 -14.58 -22.42
C ARG A 51 21.36 -13.71 -21.22
N PRO A 52 22.09 -12.61 -20.97
CA PRO A 52 21.71 -11.69 -19.90
C PRO A 52 20.38 -11.01 -20.23
N THR A 53 19.56 -10.80 -19.20
CA THR A 53 18.29 -10.08 -19.28
C THR A 53 18.39 -8.74 -18.57
N GLU A 54 17.47 -7.82 -18.85
CA GLU A 54 17.46 -6.49 -18.25
C GLU A 54 17.36 -6.55 -16.72
N ASP A 55 16.42 -7.35 -16.21
CA ASP A 55 16.21 -7.56 -14.78
C ASP A 55 17.46 -8.14 -14.10
N PHE A 56 18.10 -9.11 -14.75
CA PHE A 56 19.36 -9.67 -14.24
C PHE A 56 20.47 -8.62 -14.19
N ALA A 57 20.62 -7.80 -15.24
CA ALA A 57 21.62 -6.74 -15.28
C ALA A 57 21.36 -5.66 -14.21
N ARG A 58 20.12 -5.22 -14.03
CA ARG A 58 19.75 -4.21 -13.00
C ARG A 58 19.96 -4.71 -11.58
N ARG A 59 19.62 -5.96 -11.31
CA ARG A 59 19.84 -6.58 -9.99
C ARG A 59 21.32 -6.81 -9.71
N ALA A 60 22.09 -7.25 -10.71
CA ALA A 60 23.53 -7.38 -10.58
C ALA A 60 24.20 -6.03 -10.32
N GLU A 61 23.77 -4.98 -11.02
CA GLU A 61 24.23 -3.60 -10.83
C GLU A 61 23.98 -3.11 -9.39
N ALA A 62 22.77 -3.31 -8.88
CA ALA A 62 22.41 -2.90 -7.52
C ALA A 62 23.15 -3.70 -6.44
N VAL A 63 23.23 -5.03 -6.58
CA VAL A 63 23.85 -5.92 -5.58
C VAL A 63 25.39 -5.80 -5.55
N LEU A 64 26.00 -5.55 -6.70
CA LEU A 64 27.47 -5.41 -6.81
C LEU A 64 27.92 -3.94 -6.66
N GLU A 65 26.98 -3.00 -6.65
CA GLU A 65 27.18 -1.55 -6.69
C GLU A 65 28.18 -1.17 -7.79
N ALA A 66 27.97 -1.68 -9.00
CA ALA A 66 28.95 -1.63 -10.09
C ALA A 66 29.04 -0.26 -10.80
N SER A 67 28.45 0.79 -10.23
CA SER A 67 28.53 2.19 -10.70
C SER A 67 28.18 2.38 -12.18
N GLY A 68 27.25 1.57 -12.70
CA GLY A 68 26.75 1.57 -14.07
C GLY A 68 27.51 0.66 -15.03
N ALA A 69 28.60 0.01 -14.61
CA ALA A 69 29.45 -0.78 -15.49
C ALA A 69 28.75 -2.01 -16.06
N ILE A 70 27.92 -2.70 -15.27
CA ILE A 70 27.18 -3.89 -15.72
C ILE A 70 26.03 -3.46 -16.63
N TRP A 71 25.34 -2.39 -16.25
CA TRP A 71 24.25 -1.82 -17.04
C TRP A 71 24.70 -1.35 -18.43
N GLN A 72 25.87 -0.71 -18.53
CA GLN A 72 26.41 -0.28 -19.82
C GLN A 72 26.67 -1.46 -20.75
N ARG A 73 27.26 -2.56 -20.24
CA ARG A 73 27.53 -3.77 -21.05
C ARG A 73 26.25 -4.46 -21.49
N PHE A 74 25.21 -4.42 -20.66
CA PHE A 74 23.90 -4.94 -21.02
C PHE A 74 23.28 -4.13 -22.17
N ARG A 75 23.34 -2.80 -22.10
CA ARG A 75 22.83 -1.93 -23.18
C ARG A 75 23.55 -2.15 -24.50
N GLU A 76 24.88 -2.23 -24.50
CA GLU A 76 25.65 -2.55 -25.71
C GLU A 76 25.28 -3.92 -26.31
N TYR A 77 25.08 -4.92 -25.45
CA TYR A 77 24.60 -6.24 -25.86
C TYR A 77 23.18 -6.17 -26.45
N ASP A 78 22.29 -5.42 -25.83
CA ASP A 78 20.88 -5.32 -26.21
C ASP A 78 20.70 -4.49 -27.49
N ASP A 79 21.46 -3.42 -27.69
CA ASP A 79 21.46 -2.61 -28.91
C ASP A 79 21.90 -3.44 -30.13
N ILE A 80 22.98 -4.23 -29.99
CA ILE A 80 23.46 -5.13 -31.06
C ILE A 80 22.48 -6.28 -31.33
N ARG A 81 21.78 -6.75 -30.28
CA ARG A 81 20.73 -7.75 -30.40
C ARG A 81 19.55 -7.22 -31.22
N HIS A 82 19.11 -5.99 -30.95
CA HIS A 82 17.96 -5.37 -31.60
C HIS A 82 18.26 -4.83 -33.01
N ALA A 83 19.50 -4.42 -33.29
CA ALA A 83 19.93 -3.98 -34.61
C ALA A 83 19.83 -5.07 -35.71
N ARG A 84 19.73 -6.36 -35.34
CA ARG A 84 19.60 -7.49 -36.29
C ARG A 84 18.16 -7.90 -36.58
N SER A 85 17.18 -7.36 -35.86
CA SER A 85 15.77 -7.73 -35.98
C SER A 85 14.96 -6.49 -36.38
N GLY A 86 14.86 -6.25 -37.69
CA GLY A 86 14.00 -5.21 -38.28
C GLY A 86 12.49 -5.47 -38.12
N GLN A 87 12.04 -5.93 -36.95
CA GLN A 87 10.65 -6.09 -36.56
C GLN A 87 10.33 -5.13 -35.41
N PRO A 88 9.16 -4.46 -35.42
CA PRO A 88 8.71 -3.71 -34.25
C PRO A 88 8.61 -4.65 -33.03
N HIS A 89 9.02 -4.13 -31.86
CA HIS A 89 9.13 -4.80 -30.56
C HIS A 89 8.23 -6.04 -30.41
N ARG A 90 8.82 -7.24 -30.48
CA ARG A 90 8.26 -8.45 -29.86
C ARG A 90 8.91 -8.59 -28.49
N GLU A 91 8.13 -8.40 -27.43
CA GLU A 91 8.61 -8.61 -26.07
C GLU A 91 9.13 -10.05 -25.87
N PRO A 92 10.22 -10.24 -25.09
CA PRO A 92 10.74 -11.56 -24.81
C PRO A 92 9.71 -12.42 -24.04
N PRO A 93 9.73 -13.75 -24.21
CA PRO A 93 8.88 -14.64 -23.42
C PRO A 93 9.17 -14.48 -21.93
N MET A 94 8.11 -14.38 -21.12
CA MET A 94 8.20 -14.31 -19.66
C MET A 94 8.90 -15.58 -19.12
N PRO A 95 9.87 -15.48 -18.19
CA PRO A 95 10.46 -16.64 -17.55
C PRO A 95 9.39 -17.46 -16.81
N GLY A 96 9.38 -18.78 -16.97
CA GLY A 96 8.41 -19.67 -16.31
C GLY A 96 8.33 -19.56 -14.78
N GLN A 97 9.34 -18.96 -14.14
CA GLN A 97 9.41 -18.65 -12.70
C GLN A 97 8.55 -17.44 -12.26
N TRP A 98 8.08 -16.60 -13.18
CA TRP A 98 7.23 -15.43 -12.89
C TRP A 98 5.73 -15.75 -12.82
N LEU A 99 5.36 -16.99 -13.15
CA LEU A 99 3.97 -17.41 -13.22
C LEU A 99 3.59 -18.04 -11.88
N PRO A 100 2.50 -17.59 -11.22
CA PRO A 100 1.99 -18.30 -10.05
C PRO A 100 1.74 -19.78 -10.42
N PRO A 101 2.00 -20.74 -9.51
CA PRO A 101 1.91 -22.16 -9.83
C PRO A 101 0.57 -22.52 -10.49
N GLY A 102 0.63 -23.12 -11.69
CA GLY A 102 -0.52 -23.79 -12.31
C GLY A 102 -1.39 -23.01 -13.29
N THR A 103 -0.98 -21.86 -13.85
CA THR A 103 -1.77 -21.24 -14.96
C THR A 103 -0.97 -20.65 -16.11
N GLY A 104 0.20 -20.09 -15.85
CA GLY A 104 0.96 -19.42 -16.91
C GLY A 104 0.26 -18.23 -17.59
N LEU A 105 -0.76 -17.66 -16.93
CA LEU A 105 -1.60 -16.63 -17.52
C LEU A 105 -1.07 -15.23 -17.20
N VAL A 106 -0.96 -14.40 -18.22
CA VAL A 106 -0.53 -12.99 -18.13
C VAL A 106 -1.70 -12.09 -18.50
N VAL A 107 -1.91 -11.03 -17.74
CA VAL A 107 -2.83 -9.95 -18.08
C VAL A 107 -2.01 -8.89 -18.84
N GLU A 108 -2.14 -8.85 -20.16
CA GLU A 108 -1.43 -7.85 -20.98
C GLU A 108 -2.00 -6.45 -20.71
N ARG A 109 -3.32 -6.32 -20.60
CA ARG A 109 -3.98 -5.06 -20.18
C ARG A 109 -5.21 -5.35 -19.34
N GLU A 110 -5.42 -4.54 -18.33
CA GLU A 110 -6.67 -4.48 -17.57
C GLU A 110 -7.23 -3.06 -17.60
N LEU A 111 -8.50 -2.93 -17.95
CA LEU A 111 -9.29 -1.73 -17.72
C LEU A 111 -10.44 -2.07 -16.77
N ALA A 112 -10.41 -1.45 -15.59
CA ALA A 112 -11.45 -1.58 -14.58
C ALA A 112 -12.27 -0.30 -14.50
N THR A 113 -13.53 -0.35 -14.90
CA THR A 113 -14.45 0.81 -14.83
C THR A 113 -15.48 0.60 -13.74
N LEU A 114 -15.61 1.57 -12.84
CA LEU A 114 -16.71 1.66 -11.87
C LEU A 114 -17.57 2.87 -12.20
N THR A 115 -18.83 2.63 -12.51
CA THR A 115 -19.81 3.67 -12.86
C THR A 115 -20.84 3.77 -11.75
N HIS A 116 -20.98 4.96 -11.18
CA HIS A 116 -22.09 5.29 -10.30
C HIS A 116 -23.34 5.57 -11.15
N ALA A 117 -24.26 4.61 -11.17
CA ALA A 117 -25.60 4.73 -11.74
C ALA A 117 -26.59 5.21 -10.66
N ASP A 118 -27.85 5.43 -11.04
CA ASP A 118 -28.84 6.05 -10.15
C ASP A 118 -29.11 5.22 -8.87
N ASP A 119 -29.21 3.89 -8.99
CA ASP A 119 -29.56 3.00 -7.87
C ASP A 119 -28.42 2.05 -7.44
N ALA A 120 -27.33 1.99 -8.20
CA ALA A 120 -26.25 1.03 -7.99
C ALA A 120 -24.91 1.51 -8.53
N TYR A 121 -23.84 0.83 -8.14
CA TYR A 121 -22.57 0.87 -8.87
C TYR A 121 -22.54 -0.26 -9.88
N ARG A 122 -22.20 0.05 -11.13
CA ARG A 122 -21.92 -0.92 -12.18
C ARG A 122 -20.42 -1.02 -12.39
N CYS A 123 -19.88 -2.21 -12.24
CA CYS A 123 -18.46 -2.49 -12.44
C CYS A 123 -18.29 -3.27 -13.74
N VAL A 124 -17.39 -2.83 -14.61
CA VAL A 124 -17.02 -3.52 -15.86
C VAL A 124 -15.52 -3.69 -15.88
N ILE A 125 -15.06 -4.95 -15.97
CA ILE A 125 -13.64 -5.28 -16.03
C ILE A 125 -13.36 -5.94 -17.38
N ARG A 126 -12.49 -5.32 -18.17
CA ARG A 126 -11.97 -5.86 -19.43
C ARG A 126 -10.51 -6.24 -19.26
N ARG A 127 -10.13 -7.45 -19.67
CA ARG A 127 -8.76 -7.98 -19.57
C ARG A 127 -8.32 -8.61 -20.88
N GLU A 128 -7.20 -8.14 -21.41
CA GLU A 128 -6.44 -8.83 -22.46
C GLU A 128 -5.57 -9.90 -21.79
N LEU A 129 -5.85 -11.17 -22.08
CA LEU A 129 -5.16 -12.31 -21.50
C LEU A 129 -4.23 -12.95 -22.54
N TYR A 130 -3.05 -13.35 -22.09
CA TYR A 130 -2.11 -14.16 -22.86
C TYR A 130 -1.75 -15.42 -22.07
N ASN A 131 -1.92 -16.59 -22.68
CA ASN A 131 -1.49 -17.85 -22.06
C ASN A 131 -0.01 -18.11 -22.39
N ALA A 132 0.86 -17.77 -21.45
CA ALA A 132 2.30 -18.07 -21.48
C ALA A 132 2.65 -19.43 -20.87
N GLY A 133 1.65 -20.20 -20.43
CA GLY A 133 1.80 -21.52 -19.83
C GLY A 133 1.97 -22.64 -20.86
N THR A 134 1.98 -23.87 -20.38
CA THR A 134 2.07 -25.09 -21.19
C THR A 134 0.76 -25.85 -21.30
N GLU A 135 -0.27 -25.43 -20.57
CA GLU A 135 -1.58 -26.08 -20.51
C GLU A 135 -2.69 -25.10 -20.94
N PRO A 136 -3.79 -25.60 -21.54
CA PRO A 136 -4.95 -24.78 -21.85
C PRO A 136 -5.63 -24.23 -20.59
N VAL A 137 -5.98 -22.94 -20.60
CA VAL A 137 -6.77 -22.33 -19.53
C VAL A 137 -8.25 -22.48 -19.85
N THR A 138 -8.96 -23.21 -18.98
CA THR A 138 -10.40 -23.52 -19.16
C THR A 138 -11.30 -22.68 -18.26
N ARG A 139 -10.73 -21.98 -17.26
CA ARG A 139 -11.48 -21.12 -16.34
C ARG A 139 -10.64 -19.97 -15.80
N TYR A 140 -11.29 -18.89 -15.42
CA TYR A 140 -10.67 -17.69 -14.86
C TYR A 140 -11.34 -17.31 -13.53
N LEU A 141 -10.55 -17.08 -12.48
CA LEU A 141 -11.08 -16.73 -11.16
C LEU A 141 -11.35 -15.22 -11.05
N VAL A 142 -12.58 -14.86 -10.74
CA VAL A 142 -12.99 -13.51 -10.37
C VAL A 142 -13.40 -13.49 -8.90
N ARG A 143 -13.10 -12.39 -8.22
CA ARG A 143 -13.59 -12.10 -6.88
C ARG A 143 -14.33 -10.78 -6.90
N VAL A 144 -15.58 -10.79 -6.46
CA VAL A 144 -16.39 -9.59 -6.19
C VAL A 144 -16.46 -9.44 -4.68
N ALA A 145 -15.87 -8.37 -4.15
CA ALA A 145 -15.89 -8.06 -2.73
C ALA A 145 -16.16 -6.57 -2.59
N VAL A 146 -17.21 -6.25 -1.83
CA VAL A 146 -17.68 -4.89 -1.57
C VAL A 146 -17.79 -4.73 -0.06
N ASP A 147 -17.43 -3.54 0.41
CA ASP A 147 -17.56 -3.21 1.82
C ASP A 147 -17.97 -1.75 1.95
N ARG A 148 -19.05 -1.52 2.68
CA ARG A 148 -19.55 -0.18 2.97
C ARG A 148 -18.68 0.52 4.01
N TYR A 149 -18.07 -0.23 4.93
CA TYR A 149 -17.36 0.27 6.10
C TYR A 149 -15.95 -0.35 6.23
N PRO A 150 -15.09 -0.26 5.20
CA PRO A 150 -13.81 -0.99 5.16
C PRO A 150 -12.84 -0.68 6.30
N ASN A 151 -13.09 0.40 7.06
CA ASN A 151 -12.29 0.84 8.21
C ASN A 151 -12.90 0.44 9.56
N ASP A 152 -14.06 -0.22 9.59
CA ASP A 152 -14.73 -0.72 10.81
C ASP A 152 -15.18 -2.18 10.59
N PRO A 153 -14.31 -3.17 10.86
CA PRO A 153 -14.61 -4.57 10.63
C PRO A 153 -15.85 -5.08 11.38
N GLY A 154 -16.12 -4.52 12.57
CA GLY A 154 -17.30 -4.89 13.37
C GLY A 154 -18.59 -4.47 12.69
N ARG A 155 -18.64 -3.24 12.19
CA ARG A 155 -19.75 -2.71 11.40
C ARG A 155 -19.87 -3.40 10.05
N SER A 156 -18.76 -3.66 9.33
CA SER A 156 -18.78 -4.44 8.08
C SER A 156 -19.40 -5.81 8.27
N ASN A 157 -18.96 -6.57 9.29
CA ASN A 157 -19.47 -7.92 9.54
C ASN A 157 -20.97 -7.94 9.91
N ARG A 158 -21.46 -6.92 10.60
CA ARG A 158 -22.90 -6.77 10.87
C ARG A 158 -23.65 -6.40 9.59
N HIS A 159 -23.15 -5.40 8.86
CA HIS A 159 -23.75 -4.93 7.60
C HIS A 159 -23.84 -6.04 6.54
N HIS A 160 -22.81 -6.87 6.41
CA HIS A 160 -22.83 -8.01 5.48
C HIS A 160 -23.89 -9.05 5.86
N ARG A 161 -24.13 -9.30 7.15
CA ARG A 161 -25.17 -10.23 7.60
C ARG A 161 -26.58 -9.69 7.37
N GLU A 162 -26.76 -8.39 7.55
CA GLU A 162 -28.04 -7.70 7.36
C GLU A 162 -28.35 -7.46 5.88
N HIS A 163 -27.32 -7.23 5.06
CA HIS A 163 -27.39 -6.94 3.63
C HIS A 163 -26.44 -7.85 2.84
N PRO A 164 -26.70 -9.18 2.79
CA PRO A 164 -25.79 -10.13 2.16
C PRO A 164 -25.67 -9.85 0.66
N LEU A 165 -24.45 -9.91 0.13
CA LEU A 165 -24.22 -9.88 -1.30
C LEU A 165 -24.92 -11.10 -1.94
N THR A 166 -25.61 -11.00 -3.06
CA THR A 166 -26.28 -12.16 -3.71
C THR A 166 -25.93 -12.30 -5.19
N PHE A 167 -26.05 -13.48 -5.79
CA PHE A 167 -25.83 -13.61 -7.24
C PHE A 167 -26.93 -12.95 -8.07
N ALA A 168 -28.17 -12.92 -7.55
CA ALA A 168 -29.30 -12.30 -8.22
C ALA A 168 -29.10 -10.79 -8.41
N GLU A 169 -28.59 -10.10 -7.39
CA GLU A 169 -28.31 -8.66 -7.50
C GLU A 169 -27.08 -8.35 -8.35
N LEU A 170 -26.06 -9.23 -8.34
CA LEU A 170 -24.85 -9.00 -9.13
C LEU A 170 -25.16 -8.89 -10.62
N GLN A 171 -26.20 -9.59 -11.08
CA GLN A 171 -26.57 -9.67 -12.51
C GLN A 171 -25.32 -9.92 -13.38
N LEU A 172 -24.46 -10.85 -12.93
CA LEU A 172 -23.15 -11.06 -13.52
C LEU A 172 -23.28 -11.49 -14.98
N GLN A 173 -22.65 -10.72 -15.86
CA GLN A 173 -22.46 -11.04 -17.27
C GLN A 173 -20.97 -11.22 -17.54
N ALA A 174 -20.62 -12.20 -18.36
CA ALA A 174 -19.24 -12.42 -18.79
C ALA A 174 -19.21 -12.77 -20.27
N ARG A 175 -18.22 -12.26 -20.99
CA ARG A 175 -18.03 -12.44 -22.43
C ARG A 175 -16.55 -12.63 -22.73
N ARG A 176 -16.27 -13.32 -23.82
CA ARG A 176 -14.93 -13.52 -24.37
C ARG A 176 -14.92 -13.06 -25.82
N ASP A 177 -13.85 -12.38 -26.21
CA ASP A 177 -13.62 -11.87 -27.56
C ASP A 177 -12.18 -12.27 -27.96
N ASP A 178 -12.02 -12.93 -29.10
CA ASP A 178 -10.72 -13.32 -29.66
C ASP A 178 -10.29 -12.47 -30.86
N GLY A 179 -10.98 -11.38 -31.12
CA GLY A 179 -10.76 -10.51 -32.26
C GLY A 179 -11.28 -11.07 -33.59
N ALA A 180 -11.93 -12.24 -33.57
CA ALA A 180 -12.47 -12.91 -34.75
C ALA A 180 -14.00 -13.08 -34.63
N GLY A 181 -14.74 -11.96 -34.68
CA GLY A 181 -16.21 -11.94 -34.70
C GLY A 181 -16.82 -11.22 -33.50
N ASP A 182 -18.08 -11.52 -33.20
CA ASP A 182 -18.80 -10.94 -32.08
C ASP A 182 -18.38 -11.58 -30.74
N PRO A 183 -18.34 -10.82 -29.62
CA PRO A 183 -18.04 -11.38 -28.31
C PRO A 183 -19.00 -12.49 -27.89
N GLU A 184 -18.44 -13.64 -27.53
CA GLU A 184 -19.20 -14.82 -27.09
C GLU A 184 -19.51 -14.74 -25.59
N PRO A 185 -20.73 -15.10 -25.15
CA PRO A 185 -21.03 -15.21 -23.73
C PRO A 185 -20.19 -16.31 -23.07
N MET A 186 -19.79 -16.10 -21.82
CA MET A 186 -19.11 -17.11 -20.99
C MET A 186 -20.07 -17.61 -19.92
N HIS A 187 -20.13 -18.92 -19.74
CA HIS A 187 -20.74 -19.50 -18.54
C HIS A 187 -19.88 -19.18 -17.30
N TRP A 188 -20.50 -19.20 -16.13
CA TRP A 188 -19.80 -19.04 -14.87
C TRP A 188 -20.36 -19.97 -13.81
N ARG A 189 -19.55 -20.24 -12.80
CA ARG A 189 -19.94 -21.06 -11.64
C ARG A 189 -19.41 -20.44 -10.34
N ALA A 190 -20.24 -20.42 -9.31
CA ALA A 190 -19.80 -20.05 -7.97
C ALA A 190 -18.72 -21.03 -7.45
N LYS A 191 -17.59 -20.47 -7.00
CA LYS A 191 -16.55 -21.18 -6.25
C LYS A 191 -16.80 -21.03 -4.74
N HIS A 192 -17.01 -19.80 -4.30
CA HIS A 192 -17.38 -19.49 -2.92
C HIS A 192 -18.50 -18.46 -2.91
N ASP A 193 -19.48 -18.73 -2.06
CA ASP A 193 -20.65 -17.90 -1.85
C ASP A 193 -20.65 -17.44 -0.38
N ARG A 194 -20.28 -16.18 -0.14
CA ARG A 194 -20.24 -15.57 1.20
C ARG A 194 -20.98 -14.25 1.18
N ASP A 195 -21.54 -13.85 2.32
CA ASP A 195 -22.27 -12.58 2.44
C ASP A 195 -21.39 -11.38 2.07
N ALA A 196 -20.10 -11.43 2.43
CA ALA A 196 -19.11 -10.38 2.20
C ALA A 196 -18.51 -10.37 0.78
N PHE A 197 -18.50 -11.52 0.09
CA PHE A 197 -17.83 -11.65 -1.21
C PHE A 197 -18.29 -12.87 -2.00
N LYS A 198 -18.18 -12.81 -3.32
CA LYS A 198 -18.33 -13.96 -4.22
C LYS A 198 -16.99 -14.27 -4.88
N GLU A 199 -16.63 -15.55 -4.93
CA GLU A 199 -15.59 -16.04 -5.85
C GLU A 199 -16.24 -16.86 -6.96
N ILE A 200 -15.91 -16.53 -8.19
CA ILE A 200 -16.61 -16.99 -9.39
C ILE A 200 -15.59 -17.50 -10.39
N TRP A 201 -15.81 -18.71 -10.89
CA TRP A 201 -15.12 -19.20 -12.07
C TRP A 201 -15.87 -18.73 -13.30
N LEU A 202 -15.26 -17.86 -14.11
CA LEU A 202 -15.66 -17.68 -15.50
C LEU A 202 -15.13 -18.87 -16.29
N LEU A 203 -15.96 -19.51 -17.08
CA LEU A 203 -15.61 -20.71 -17.82
C LEU A 203 -15.38 -20.32 -19.28
N PHE A 204 -14.30 -20.84 -19.87
CA PHE A 204 -14.05 -20.71 -21.30
C PHE A 204 -14.93 -21.71 -22.08
N GLU A 205 -16.24 -21.61 -21.84
CA GLU A 205 -17.30 -22.38 -22.48
C GLU A 205 -18.63 -21.62 -22.41
N ASN A 206 -19.55 -21.99 -23.28
CA ASN A 206 -20.95 -21.56 -23.26
C ASN A 206 -21.89 -22.74 -23.54
N GLY A 207 -23.17 -22.47 -23.81
CA GLY A 207 -24.16 -23.51 -24.09
C GLY A 207 -23.90 -24.31 -25.37
N GLU A 208 -23.08 -23.79 -26.28
CA GLU A 208 -22.85 -24.37 -27.60
C GLU A 208 -21.48 -25.08 -27.71
N ARG A 209 -20.43 -24.50 -27.11
CA ARG A 209 -19.06 -24.99 -27.28
C ARG A 209 -18.13 -24.61 -26.13
N ARG A 210 -16.99 -25.30 -26.08
CA ARG A 210 -15.83 -24.94 -25.26
C ARG A 210 -14.81 -24.20 -26.11
N PHE A 211 -14.20 -23.17 -25.55
CA PHE A 211 -13.17 -22.35 -26.19
C PHE A 211 -11.99 -22.10 -25.24
N PRO A 212 -11.29 -23.16 -24.76
CA PRO A 212 -10.12 -22.99 -23.89
C PRO A 212 -9.10 -22.02 -24.50
N LEU A 213 -8.46 -21.23 -23.65
CA LEU A 213 -7.34 -20.40 -24.08
C LEU A 213 -6.08 -21.26 -24.15
N TYR A 214 -5.67 -21.67 -25.35
CA TYR A 214 -4.52 -22.56 -25.52
C TYR A 214 -3.18 -21.82 -25.31
N PRO A 215 -2.09 -22.55 -25.00
CA PRO A 215 -0.76 -21.96 -24.93
C PRO A 215 -0.41 -21.13 -26.18
N GLY A 216 0.02 -19.89 -25.98
CA GLY A 216 0.35 -18.95 -27.05
C GLY A 216 -0.82 -18.08 -27.53
N ASP A 217 -2.06 -18.41 -27.16
CA ASP A 217 -3.24 -17.66 -27.58
C ASP A 217 -3.47 -16.41 -26.75
N ARG A 218 -4.26 -15.50 -27.33
CA ARG A 218 -4.81 -14.31 -26.67
C ARG A 218 -6.32 -14.37 -26.68
N ALA A 219 -6.91 -13.82 -25.63
CA ALA A 219 -8.33 -13.53 -25.60
C ALA A 219 -8.59 -12.32 -24.71
N ILE A 220 -9.60 -11.54 -25.07
CA ILE A 220 -10.18 -10.52 -24.23
C ILE A 220 -11.30 -11.18 -23.43
N ILE A 221 -11.29 -11.04 -22.12
CA ILE A 221 -12.47 -11.32 -21.30
C ILE A 221 -13.03 -10.01 -20.77
N GLU A 222 -14.35 -9.91 -20.76
CA GLU A 222 -15.07 -8.81 -20.15
C GLU A 222 -16.11 -9.39 -19.20
N TYR A 223 -16.14 -8.90 -17.96
CA TYR A 223 -17.21 -9.24 -17.03
C TYR A 223 -17.75 -7.98 -16.36
N ALA A 224 -19.06 -7.96 -16.18
CA ALA A 224 -19.80 -6.85 -15.62
C ALA A 224 -20.74 -7.34 -14.52
N TYR A 225 -20.85 -6.56 -13.45
CA TYR A 225 -21.78 -6.80 -12.36
C TYR A 225 -22.22 -5.49 -11.72
N SER A 226 -23.36 -5.52 -11.03
CA SER A 226 -23.94 -4.38 -10.33
C SER A 226 -24.08 -4.67 -8.84
N VAL A 227 -23.96 -3.65 -8.01
CA VAL A 227 -24.16 -3.75 -6.55
C VAL A 227 -24.78 -2.45 -6.06
N GLY A 228 -25.81 -2.56 -5.21
CA GLY A 228 -26.49 -1.41 -4.62
C GLY A 228 -25.56 -0.49 -3.81
N HIS A 229 -25.87 0.81 -3.79
CA HIS A 229 -25.07 1.82 -3.08
C HIS A 229 -24.96 1.55 -1.58
N GLU A 230 -25.94 0.87 -0.99
CA GLU A 230 -25.97 0.50 0.41
C GLU A 230 -24.86 -0.50 0.80
N LYS A 231 -24.37 -1.29 -0.16
CA LYS A 231 -23.32 -2.31 0.07
C LYS A 231 -21.92 -1.85 -0.33
N TRP A 232 -21.80 -0.84 -1.19
CA TRP A 232 -20.52 -0.36 -1.69
C TRP A 232 -20.11 0.95 -1.00
N GLY A 233 -18.95 0.96 -0.36
CA GLY A 233 -18.35 2.18 0.19
C GLY A 233 -17.82 3.12 -0.89
N THR A 234 -17.25 4.27 -0.50
CA THR A 234 -16.67 5.23 -1.45
C THR A 234 -15.24 4.86 -1.84
N TRP A 235 -15.05 3.62 -2.29
CA TRP A 235 -13.75 3.11 -2.72
C TRP A 235 -13.86 2.07 -3.84
N PHE A 236 -12.79 1.94 -4.63
CA PHE A 236 -12.64 0.90 -5.64
C PHE A 236 -11.21 0.40 -5.66
N GLN A 237 -11.01 -0.91 -5.53
CA GLN A 237 -9.67 -1.50 -5.39
C GLN A 237 -9.39 -2.59 -6.43
N ARG A 238 -8.20 -2.55 -7.00
CA ARG A 238 -7.64 -3.59 -7.88
C ARG A 238 -6.46 -4.28 -7.22
N ALA A 239 -6.54 -5.60 -7.07
CA ALA A 239 -5.45 -6.42 -6.57
C ALA A 239 -4.78 -7.17 -7.72
N VAL A 240 -3.45 -7.04 -7.83
CA VAL A 240 -2.64 -7.65 -8.89
C VAL A 240 -2.35 -9.10 -8.51
N ARG A 241 -3.17 -10.04 -9.00
CA ARG A 241 -3.08 -11.48 -8.67
C ARG A 241 -2.38 -12.32 -9.72
N LEU A 242 -2.22 -11.77 -10.92
CA LEU A 242 -1.50 -12.36 -12.03
C LEU A 242 -0.47 -11.36 -12.54
N PRO A 243 0.63 -11.81 -13.17
CA PRO A 243 1.52 -10.91 -13.90
C PRO A 243 0.71 -10.01 -14.82
N THR A 244 0.81 -8.70 -14.60
CA THR A 244 0.03 -7.69 -15.30
C THR A 244 0.98 -6.69 -15.93
N ARG A 245 0.86 -6.42 -17.24
CA ARG A 245 1.72 -5.44 -17.92
C ARG A 245 1.18 -4.02 -17.82
N HIS A 246 -0.14 -3.86 -17.87
CA HIS A 246 -0.77 -2.55 -17.79
C HIS A 246 -2.08 -2.64 -17.00
N LEU A 247 -2.25 -1.76 -16.02
CA LEU A 247 -3.47 -1.62 -15.23
C LEU A 247 -4.00 -0.20 -15.37
N ALA A 248 -5.25 -0.08 -15.81
CA ALA A 248 -6.00 1.16 -15.85
C ALA A 248 -7.29 1.03 -15.01
N VAL A 249 -7.62 2.10 -14.29
CA VAL A 249 -8.83 2.22 -13.49
C VAL A 249 -9.55 3.50 -13.90
N ARG A 250 -10.85 3.38 -14.16
CA ARG A 250 -11.74 4.50 -14.46
C ARG A 250 -12.86 4.55 -13.43
N LEU A 251 -13.05 5.71 -12.82
CA LEU A 251 -14.28 6.03 -12.10
C LEU A 251 -15.14 6.94 -12.95
N ASP A 252 -16.41 6.63 -13.03
CA ASP A 252 -17.41 7.41 -13.74
C ASP A 252 -18.49 7.81 -12.73
N LEU A 253 -18.45 9.07 -12.30
CA LEU A 253 -19.25 9.62 -11.19
C LEU A 253 -20.15 10.76 -11.70
N PRO A 254 -21.32 11.02 -11.10
CA PRO A 254 -22.15 12.16 -11.49
C PRO A 254 -21.46 13.48 -11.16
N ALA A 255 -21.28 14.36 -12.14
CA ALA A 255 -20.65 15.67 -11.96
C ALA A 255 -21.44 16.55 -10.98
N ALA A 256 -22.77 16.42 -10.98
CA ALA A 256 -23.67 17.14 -10.07
C ALA A 256 -23.42 16.85 -8.58
N LEU A 257 -22.79 15.71 -8.25
CA LEU A 257 -22.43 15.37 -6.87
C LEU A 257 -21.12 16.02 -6.39
N ASP A 258 -20.43 16.76 -7.27
CA ASP A 258 -19.12 17.37 -7.04
C ASP A 258 -18.12 16.38 -6.41
N PRO A 259 -17.73 15.32 -7.13
CA PRO A 259 -16.83 14.30 -6.61
C PRO A 259 -15.41 14.84 -6.43
N GLN A 260 -14.73 14.33 -5.40
CA GLN A 260 -13.28 14.43 -5.25
C GLN A 260 -12.70 13.03 -5.09
N VAL A 261 -11.70 12.69 -5.90
CA VAL A 261 -11.07 11.36 -5.94
C VAL A 261 -9.60 11.45 -5.56
N TRP A 262 -9.14 10.48 -4.78
CA TRP A 262 -7.72 10.25 -4.47
C TRP A 262 -7.45 8.73 -4.47
N GLY A 263 -6.21 8.32 -4.23
CA GLY A 263 -5.93 6.89 -4.09
C GLY A 263 -4.63 6.58 -3.37
N ALA A 264 -4.49 5.29 -3.04
CA ALA A 264 -3.34 4.71 -2.38
C ALA A 264 -2.91 3.42 -3.09
N GLU A 265 -1.62 3.09 -3.01
CA GLU A 265 -1.03 1.80 -3.36
C GLU A 265 -0.52 1.08 -2.11
N THR A 266 -0.73 -0.24 -2.04
CA THR A 266 -0.13 -1.11 -1.02
C THR A 266 0.71 -2.16 -1.71
N SER A 267 1.99 -2.27 -1.35
CA SER A 267 2.91 -3.28 -1.90
C SER A 267 3.18 -4.42 -0.90
N LEU A 268 3.97 -5.43 -1.31
CA LEU A 268 4.38 -6.56 -0.47
C LEU A 268 5.13 -6.13 0.81
N SER A 269 5.70 -4.93 0.86
CA SER A 269 6.30 -4.35 2.08
C SER A 269 5.26 -3.89 3.11
N ALA A 270 3.96 -4.05 2.84
CA ALA A 270 2.84 -3.63 3.70
C ALA A 270 2.74 -2.10 3.96
N GLU A 271 3.62 -1.29 3.37
CA GLU A 271 3.49 0.16 3.37
C GLU A 271 2.38 0.58 2.40
N GLU A 272 1.34 1.24 2.94
CA GLU A 272 0.35 1.97 2.15
C GLU A 272 0.90 3.38 1.88
N GLY A 273 1.05 3.73 0.61
CA GLY A 273 1.52 5.04 0.16
C GLY A 273 0.55 5.65 -0.86
N PRO A 274 0.65 6.95 -1.16
CA PRO A 274 -0.18 7.57 -2.19
C PRO A 274 0.11 6.94 -3.56
N LEU A 275 -0.88 6.96 -4.46
CA LEU A 275 -0.62 6.60 -5.86
C LEU A 275 0.50 7.48 -6.42
N ARG A 276 1.46 6.87 -7.13
CA ARG A 276 2.59 7.56 -7.76
C ARG A 276 2.17 8.68 -8.70
N THR A 277 1.01 8.52 -9.33
CA THR A 277 0.37 9.48 -10.20
C THR A 277 -1.04 9.76 -9.69
N ALA A 278 -1.44 11.02 -9.67
CA ALA A 278 -2.79 11.39 -9.26
C ALA A 278 -3.81 10.98 -10.34
N PRO A 279 -5.03 10.55 -9.96
CA PRO A 279 -6.12 10.36 -10.91
C PRO A 279 -6.42 11.65 -11.69
N GLN A 280 -6.49 11.55 -13.02
CA GLN A 280 -6.77 12.66 -13.91
C GLN A 280 -8.29 12.80 -14.07
N ARG A 281 -8.82 13.99 -13.78
CA ARG A 281 -10.24 14.30 -13.98
C ARG A 281 -10.48 14.84 -15.39
N ARG A 282 -11.59 14.41 -16.00
CA ARG A 282 -12.18 14.99 -17.20
C ARG A 282 -13.70 14.99 -17.07
N ASP A 283 -14.36 16.06 -17.50
CA ASP A 283 -15.82 16.15 -17.45
C ASP A 283 -16.41 15.86 -18.84
N GLU A 284 -17.40 14.97 -18.89
CA GLU A 284 -18.11 14.54 -20.09
C GLU A 284 -19.63 14.70 -19.85
N GLY A 285 -20.20 15.84 -20.25
CA GLY A 285 -21.61 16.14 -20.02
C GLY A 285 -21.93 16.26 -18.53
N ASP A 286 -22.82 15.40 -18.03
CA ASP A 286 -23.22 15.31 -16.63
C ASP A 286 -22.35 14.34 -15.80
N ARG A 287 -21.27 13.82 -16.39
CA ARG A 287 -20.35 12.84 -15.79
C ARG A 287 -18.99 13.45 -15.51
N ALA A 288 -18.44 13.18 -14.34
CA ALA A 288 -17.06 13.44 -13.96
C ALA A 288 -16.28 12.11 -14.01
N ILE A 289 -15.41 11.99 -15.00
CA ILE A 289 -14.60 10.80 -15.26
C ILE A 289 -13.21 10.98 -14.64
N TYR A 290 -12.76 9.98 -13.90
CA TYR A 290 -11.41 9.94 -13.32
C TYR A 290 -10.66 8.73 -13.87
N ASP A 291 -9.52 8.98 -14.50
CA ASP A 291 -8.64 7.94 -15.01
C ASP A 291 -7.33 7.88 -14.25
N TRP A 292 -6.85 6.67 -14.03
CA TRP A 292 -5.52 6.41 -13.52
C TRP A 292 -4.99 5.14 -14.13
N GLN A 293 -3.68 5.07 -14.31
CA GLN A 293 -3.02 3.91 -14.87
C GLN A 293 -1.61 3.72 -14.32
N THR A 294 -1.11 2.50 -14.40
CA THR A 294 0.28 2.14 -14.13
C THR A 294 0.74 1.02 -15.04
N ASP A 295 2.01 1.06 -15.39
CA ASP A 295 2.69 -0.01 -16.13
C ASP A 295 3.44 -0.94 -15.17
N ALA A 296 3.53 -2.21 -15.56
CA ALA A 296 4.18 -3.31 -14.85
C ALA A 296 3.96 -3.29 -13.33
N PRO A 297 2.71 -3.23 -12.83
CA PRO A 297 2.47 -3.18 -11.40
C PRO A 297 3.01 -4.45 -10.71
N PRO A 298 3.61 -4.34 -9.51
CA PRO A 298 4.15 -5.48 -8.79
C PRO A 298 3.08 -6.54 -8.49
N LEU A 299 3.46 -7.82 -8.56
CA LEU A 299 2.58 -8.91 -8.14
C LEU A 299 2.20 -8.73 -6.66
N ASN A 300 0.94 -9.00 -6.34
CA ASN A 300 0.30 -8.80 -5.03
C ASN A 300 0.08 -7.33 -4.60
N ALA A 301 0.48 -6.35 -5.41
CA ALA A 301 0.14 -4.96 -5.15
C ALA A 301 -1.38 -4.73 -5.17
N ARG A 302 -1.83 -3.74 -4.41
CA ARG A 302 -3.23 -3.29 -4.37
C ARG A 302 -3.27 -1.80 -4.67
N TYR A 303 -4.13 -1.41 -5.59
CA TYR A 303 -4.37 0.00 -5.92
C TYR A 303 -5.80 0.33 -5.54
N ARG A 304 -5.99 1.28 -4.63
CA ARG A 304 -7.29 1.70 -4.12
C ARG A 304 -7.54 3.13 -4.50
N MET A 305 -8.62 3.39 -5.23
CA MET A 305 -9.20 4.72 -5.37
C MET A 305 -10.26 4.93 -4.31
N GLN A 306 -10.36 6.16 -3.82
CA GLN A 306 -11.36 6.59 -2.85
C GLN A 306 -11.96 7.90 -3.33
N TRP A 307 -13.20 8.17 -2.95
CA TRP A 307 -13.85 9.42 -3.28
C TRP A 307 -14.77 9.94 -2.19
N ARG A 308 -15.18 11.20 -2.35
CA ARG A 308 -16.25 11.83 -1.58
C ARG A 308 -17.09 12.72 -2.50
N PHE A 309 -18.37 12.85 -2.18
CA PHE A 309 -19.28 13.78 -2.87
C PHE A 309 -19.47 15.04 -2.02
N ARG A 310 -19.08 16.20 -2.53
CA ARG A 310 -19.23 17.46 -1.78
C ARG A 310 -20.68 17.93 -1.72
N ALA A 311 -21.48 17.64 -2.74
CA ALA A 311 -22.89 18.02 -2.78
C ALA A 311 -23.82 17.09 -1.96
N ARG A 312 -23.32 15.94 -1.48
CA ARG A 312 -24.04 15.00 -0.60
C ARG A 312 -23.12 14.44 0.50
N PRO A 313 -22.89 15.19 1.60
CA PRO A 313 -22.05 14.73 2.71
C PRO A 313 -22.60 13.48 3.43
N ASP A 314 -23.90 13.16 3.28
CA ASP A 314 -24.57 12.02 3.94
C ASP A 314 -24.13 10.62 3.46
N THR A 315 -23.29 10.53 2.42
CA THR A 315 -22.70 9.24 1.98
C THR A 315 -21.36 8.92 2.64
N ASP A 316 -20.89 9.79 3.53
CA ASP A 316 -19.66 9.60 4.31
C ASP A 316 -19.92 8.55 5.42
N PRO A 317 -19.23 7.39 5.44
CA PRO A 317 -19.43 6.35 6.44
C PRO A 317 -19.19 6.81 7.89
N ASP A 318 -18.61 8.00 8.07
CA ASP A 318 -18.38 8.72 9.33
C ASP A 318 -19.59 9.53 9.85
N VAL A 319 -20.76 9.44 9.21
CA VAL A 319 -22.00 10.12 9.64
C VAL A 319 -22.94 9.14 10.35
N ASP A 320 -23.28 9.44 11.60
CA ASP A 320 -24.29 8.73 12.39
C ASP A 320 -25.72 9.04 11.87
N PRO A 321 -26.71 8.14 12.01
CA PRO A 321 -28.13 8.36 11.67
C PRO A 321 -28.77 9.68 12.14
N GLY A 322 -28.14 10.43 13.05
CA GLY A 322 -28.54 11.79 13.45
C GLY A 322 -28.00 12.94 12.58
N GLY A 323 -27.29 12.66 11.47
CA GLY A 323 -26.84 13.67 10.51
C GLY A 323 -25.72 14.61 11.02
N THR A 324 -25.09 14.27 12.15
CA THR A 324 -23.96 15.04 12.69
C THR A 324 -22.66 14.31 12.35
N ARG A 325 -21.79 14.96 11.56
CA ARG A 325 -20.46 14.48 11.18
C ARG A 325 -19.64 14.27 12.47
N VAL A 326 -19.31 13.02 12.82
CA VAL A 326 -18.45 12.77 13.98
C VAL A 326 -17.03 13.17 13.61
N ARG A 327 -16.54 14.29 14.14
CA ARG A 327 -15.18 14.77 13.84
C ARG A 327 -14.16 13.69 14.24
N PRO A 328 -13.02 13.54 13.54
CA PRO A 328 -11.95 12.66 14.01
C PRO A 328 -11.60 12.89 15.49
N SER A 329 -11.58 14.15 15.94
CA SER A 329 -11.45 14.50 17.37
C SER A 329 -12.54 13.91 18.28
N GLU A 330 -13.77 13.79 17.80
CA GLU A 330 -14.89 13.19 18.54
C GLU A 330 -14.77 11.67 18.61
N ARG A 331 -14.24 11.02 17.57
CA ARG A 331 -13.88 9.59 17.63
C ARG A 331 -12.79 9.33 18.66
N MET A 332 -11.73 10.15 18.66
CA MET A 332 -10.66 10.07 19.66
C MET A 332 -11.21 10.31 21.08
N ARG A 333 -12.10 11.30 21.24
CA ARG A 333 -12.82 11.52 22.51
C ARG A 333 -13.63 10.30 22.94
N GLY A 334 -14.31 9.63 22.01
CA GLY A 334 -15.15 8.46 22.26
C GLY A 334 -14.42 7.27 22.88
N ILE A 335 -13.12 7.12 22.63
CA ILE A 335 -12.28 6.08 23.28
C ILE A 335 -11.55 6.57 24.53
N GLY A 336 -11.83 7.80 24.97
CA GLY A 336 -11.30 8.38 26.20
C GLY A 336 -10.05 9.23 26.02
N ILE A 337 -9.73 9.67 24.80
CA ILE A 337 -8.60 10.57 24.56
C ILE A 337 -9.02 12.02 24.83
N VAL A 338 -8.33 12.63 25.79
CA VAL A 338 -8.49 14.03 26.17
C VAL A 338 -8.14 14.91 24.97
N GLN A 339 -9.06 15.81 24.61
CA GLN A 339 -8.92 16.71 23.47
C GLN A 339 -8.37 18.08 23.88
N ARG A 340 -7.73 18.78 22.95
CA ARG A 340 -7.17 20.13 23.09
C ARG A 340 -8.23 21.10 23.62
N GLY A 341 -7.83 21.93 24.57
CA GLY A 341 -8.72 22.82 25.34
C GLY A 341 -8.98 22.33 26.76
N ALA A 342 -8.64 21.07 27.08
CA ALA A 342 -8.59 20.60 28.46
C ALA A 342 -7.31 21.08 29.15
N ASP A 343 -7.44 21.74 30.31
CA ASP A 343 -6.32 22.23 31.11
C ASP A 343 -5.31 21.14 31.45
N LEU A 344 -5.77 19.89 31.61
CA LEU A 344 -4.93 18.74 31.92
C LEU A 344 -3.80 18.53 30.91
N LEU A 345 -4.02 18.80 29.61
CA LEU A 345 -2.99 18.65 28.57
C LEU A 345 -1.87 19.70 28.68
N ARG A 346 -2.08 20.74 29.50
CA ARG A 346 -1.12 21.82 29.77
C ARG A 346 -0.46 21.69 31.14
N GLN A 347 -0.82 20.68 31.93
CA GLN A 347 -0.27 20.47 33.25
C GLN A 347 0.98 19.60 33.18
N GLN A 348 2.01 20.00 33.92
CA GLN A 348 3.17 19.14 34.14
C GLN A 348 2.77 17.92 34.96
N VAL A 349 3.21 16.74 34.53
CA VAL A 349 2.87 15.48 35.18
C VAL A 349 3.68 15.23 36.45
N ARG A 350 3.14 14.39 37.34
CA ARG A 350 3.88 13.87 38.50
C ARG A 350 4.76 12.68 38.08
N GLN A 351 6.03 12.69 38.45
CA GLN A 351 6.94 11.55 38.29
C GLN A 351 6.57 10.40 39.23
N PHE A 352 6.83 9.16 38.80
CA PHE A 352 6.72 7.97 39.63
C PHE A 352 7.88 7.89 40.61
N ASP A 353 7.60 7.54 41.85
CA ASP A 353 8.59 7.15 42.85
C ASP A 353 8.88 5.65 42.73
N LEU A 354 9.77 5.28 41.81
CA LEU A 354 10.12 3.88 41.53
C LEU A 354 11.30 3.41 42.41
N PRO A 355 11.27 2.16 42.90
CA PRO A 355 10.30 1.09 42.61
C PRO A 355 9.01 1.13 43.46
N GLY A 356 8.87 2.06 44.41
CA GLY A 356 7.73 2.11 45.33
C GLY A 356 6.34 2.21 44.66
N GLU A 357 6.27 2.82 43.48
CA GLU A 357 5.08 2.95 42.65
C GLU A 357 5.09 2.03 41.41
N GLU A 358 5.84 0.91 41.41
CA GLU A 358 5.95 0.01 40.24
C GLU A 358 4.58 -0.47 39.75
N GLN A 359 3.72 -0.97 40.63
CA GLN A 359 2.39 -1.45 40.25
C GLN A 359 1.54 -0.34 39.62
N VAL A 360 1.63 0.88 40.15
CA VAL A 360 0.91 2.04 39.60
C VAL A 360 1.45 2.39 38.21
N ALA A 361 2.77 2.31 38.00
CA ALA A 361 3.37 2.52 36.69
C ALA A 361 2.91 1.46 35.67
N ARG A 362 2.86 0.19 36.06
CA ARG A 362 2.37 -0.92 35.21
C ARG A 362 0.91 -0.71 34.81
N ASP A 363 0.05 -0.40 35.78
CA ASP A 363 -1.37 -0.14 35.51
C ASP A 363 -1.57 1.02 34.52
N VAL A 364 -0.74 2.06 34.60
CA VAL A 364 -0.78 3.18 33.66
C VAL A 364 -0.30 2.76 32.26
N VAL A 365 0.80 2.01 32.17
CA VAL A 365 1.34 1.50 30.89
C VAL A 365 0.36 0.53 30.21
N ASP A 366 -0.32 -0.31 30.98
CA ASP A 366 -1.36 -1.22 30.47
C ASP A 366 -2.52 -0.43 29.87
N ARG A 367 -2.98 0.63 30.56
CA ARG A 367 -4.02 1.51 30.04
C ARG A 367 -3.61 2.23 28.75
N LEU A 368 -2.36 2.68 28.66
CA LEU A 368 -1.81 3.29 27.44
C LEU A 368 -1.76 2.27 26.29
N THR A 369 -1.28 1.07 26.57
CA THR A 369 -1.20 -0.02 25.59
C THR A 369 -2.58 -0.43 25.09
N MET A 370 -3.56 -0.56 25.97
CA MET A 370 -4.96 -0.81 25.62
C MET A 370 -5.57 0.33 24.80
N ALA A 371 -5.23 1.59 25.10
CA ALA A 371 -5.66 2.72 24.28
C ALA A 371 -5.06 2.67 22.87
N LEU A 372 -3.77 2.35 22.74
CA LEU A 372 -3.13 2.13 21.44
C LEU A 372 -3.76 0.96 20.66
N SER A 373 -4.20 -0.10 21.33
CA SER A 373 -4.91 -1.20 20.65
C SER A 373 -6.29 -0.77 20.16
N ARG A 374 -7.05 -0.02 20.96
CA ARG A 374 -8.35 0.57 20.53
C ARG A 374 -8.17 1.59 19.40
N LEU A 375 -7.05 2.31 19.38
CA LEU A 375 -6.70 3.25 18.32
C LEU A 375 -6.44 2.54 16.98
N ASP A 376 -5.78 1.38 17.00
CA ASP A 376 -5.56 0.59 15.78
C ASP A 376 -6.88 0.09 15.17
N GLU A 377 -7.92 -0.13 15.99
CA GLU A 377 -9.27 -0.45 15.51
C GLU A 377 -9.97 0.73 14.82
N LEU A 378 -9.57 1.97 15.13
CA LEU A 378 -10.19 3.20 14.62
C LEU A 378 -9.42 3.85 13.46
N HIS A 379 -8.10 3.75 13.45
CA HIS A 379 -7.24 4.41 12.48
C HIS A 379 -5.92 3.63 12.27
N PRO A 380 -5.61 3.16 11.05
CA PRO A 380 -4.33 2.52 10.79
C PRO A 380 -3.20 3.56 10.78
N PHE A 381 -2.24 3.43 11.70
CA PHE A 381 -1.06 4.28 11.74
C PHE A 381 0.11 3.61 11.02
N SER A 382 0.44 4.09 9.80
CA SER A 382 1.57 3.61 9.00
C SER A 382 2.93 4.17 9.43
N LYS A 383 2.92 5.27 10.19
CA LYS A 383 4.10 6.05 10.63
C LYS A 383 4.49 5.80 12.10
N GLY A 384 4.00 4.72 12.69
CA GLY A 384 4.03 4.56 14.15
C GLY A 384 3.07 5.52 14.86
N VAL A 385 2.89 5.31 16.15
CA VAL A 385 1.97 6.09 16.98
C VAL A 385 2.44 6.09 18.43
N GLY A 386 2.37 7.25 19.09
CA GLY A 386 2.62 7.38 20.51
C GLY A 386 1.35 7.79 21.26
N ILE A 387 1.34 7.50 22.56
CA ILE A 387 0.37 8.07 23.50
C ILE A 387 1.02 8.31 24.87
N ALA A 388 0.74 9.48 25.44
CA ALA A 388 1.17 9.87 26.78
C ALA A 388 0.01 9.84 27.79
N ALA A 389 0.32 9.54 29.06
CA ALA A 389 -0.67 9.43 30.13
C ALA A 389 -1.64 10.63 30.26
N PRO A 390 -1.21 11.90 30.09
CA PRO A 390 -2.12 13.05 30.11
C PRO A 390 -3.24 12.98 29.08
N GLN A 391 -2.97 12.36 27.92
CA GLN A 391 -3.98 12.18 26.87
C GLN A 391 -5.08 11.20 27.27
N LEU A 392 -4.91 10.41 28.34
CA LEU A 392 -5.93 9.54 28.92
C LEU A 392 -6.50 10.05 30.25
N GLY A 393 -6.24 11.32 30.61
CA GLY A 393 -6.71 11.85 31.87
C GLY A 393 -5.78 11.59 33.05
N ILE A 394 -4.56 11.06 32.81
CA ILE A 394 -3.67 10.55 33.86
C ILE A 394 -2.47 11.48 34.03
N GLY A 395 -2.40 12.21 35.15
CA GLY A 395 -1.28 13.09 35.49
C GLY A 395 -0.03 12.34 35.99
N ARG A 396 0.54 11.44 35.18
CA ARG A 396 1.75 10.68 35.50
C ARG A 396 2.75 10.68 34.34
N ALA A 397 4.05 10.58 34.65
CA ALA A 397 5.13 10.62 33.67
C ALA A 397 5.33 9.28 32.92
N ALA A 398 4.34 8.85 32.15
CA ALA A 398 4.42 7.64 31.33
C ALA A 398 3.98 7.90 29.88
N ALA A 399 4.72 7.35 28.94
CA ALA A 399 4.35 7.30 27.52
C ALA A 399 4.66 5.93 26.93
N VAL A 400 3.89 5.55 25.91
CA VAL A 400 4.13 4.34 25.12
C VAL A 400 4.17 4.74 23.65
N VAL A 401 5.25 4.34 22.96
CA VAL A 401 5.44 4.60 21.53
C VAL A 401 5.50 3.27 20.79
N ARG A 402 4.60 3.07 19.84
CA ARG A 402 4.59 1.92 18.95
C ARG A 402 5.28 2.29 17.63
N PRO A 403 6.34 1.57 17.22
CA PRO A 403 7.02 1.83 15.95
C PRO A 403 6.14 1.49 14.73
N PRO A 404 6.51 1.95 13.52
CA PRO A 404 5.85 1.56 12.27
C PRO A 404 5.84 0.05 12.04
N ASP A 405 6.98 -0.61 12.31
CA ASP A 405 7.11 -2.07 12.26
C ASP A 405 6.33 -2.68 13.42
N ARG A 406 5.21 -3.34 13.08
CA ARG A 406 4.31 -3.95 14.07
C ARG A 406 4.86 -5.23 14.69
N SER A 407 5.98 -5.75 14.19
CA SER A 407 6.69 -6.87 14.80
C SER A 407 7.64 -6.44 15.92
N ALA A 408 8.01 -5.16 15.97
CA ALA A 408 8.85 -4.61 17.04
C ALA A 408 8.03 -4.29 18.29
N GLU A 409 8.64 -4.50 19.46
CA GLU A 409 7.98 -4.19 20.73
C GLU A 409 7.76 -2.68 20.91
N PRO A 410 6.64 -2.27 21.54
CA PRO A 410 6.43 -0.88 21.91
C PRO A 410 7.50 -0.39 22.88
N VAL A 411 7.96 0.84 22.68
CA VAL A 411 8.85 1.54 23.59
C VAL A 411 8.02 2.09 24.75
N VAL A 412 8.37 1.71 25.98
CA VAL A 412 7.77 2.24 27.20
C VAL A 412 8.73 3.24 27.83
N LEU A 413 8.23 4.43 28.14
CA LEU A 413 9.02 5.52 28.72
C LEU A 413 8.41 5.92 30.07
N LEU A 414 9.14 5.67 31.16
CA LEU A 414 8.77 6.09 32.51
C LEU A 414 9.69 7.21 33.00
N ASN A 415 9.13 8.28 33.55
CA ASN A 415 9.87 9.48 33.96
C ASN A 415 10.88 9.97 32.89
N PRO A 416 10.55 9.98 31.57
CA PRO A 416 11.54 10.28 30.54
C PRO A 416 11.99 11.74 30.58
N ARG A 417 13.25 11.97 30.23
CA ARG A 417 13.85 13.28 30.04
C ARG A 417 14.86 13.24 28.91
N VAL A 418 14.80 14.20 28.00
CA VAL A 418 15.85 14.41 26.98
C VAL A 418 17.12 14.89 27.69
N VAL A 419 18.22 14.15 27.50
CA VAL A 419 19.54 14.48 28.09
C VAL A 419 20.53 14.98 27.05
N ASP A 420 20.37 14.58 25.78
CA ASP A 420 21.13 15.13 24.65
C ASP A 420 20.26 15.15 23.39
N ALA A 421 20.57 16.05 22.46
CA ALA A 421 19.83 16.23 21.21
C ALA A 421 20.79 16.67 20.09
N ASP A 422 20.57 16.13 18.89
CA ASP A 422 21.35 16.52 17.73
C ASP A 422 21.09 18.00 17.36
N PRO A 423 22.13 18.80 17.03
CA PRO A 423 21.94 20.10 16.41
C PRO A 423 21.25 20.03 15.04
N GLU A 424 21.36 18.91 14.31
CA GLU A 424 20.67 18.72 13.04
C GLU A 424 19.17 18.46 13.26
N THR A 425 18.34 19.19 12.53
CA THR A 425 16.87 19.15 12.66
C THR A 425 16.21 18.97 11.30
N ASP A 426 15.01 18.39 11.30
CA ASP A 426 14.13 18.39 10.14
C ASP A 426 12.74 18.93 10.49
N GLU A 427 12.03 19.40 9.46
CA GLU A 427 10.65 19.87 9.56
C GLU A 427 9.72 18.85 8.92
N GLN A 428 8.80 18.30 9.71
CA GLN A 428 7.78 17.36 9.22
C GLN A 428 6.42 17.70 9.80
N TYR A 429 5.38 17.29 9.08
CA TYR A 429 4.01 17.42 9.56
C TYR A 429 3.71 16.41 10.67
N GLU A 430 3.33 16.92 11.83
CA GLU A 430 2.84 16.14 12.97
C GLU A 430 1.32 16.21 13.08
N GLY A 431 0.73 15.12 13.59
CA GLY A 431 -0.65 15.08 14.09
C GLY A 431 -0.64 14.71 15.58
N CYS A 432 -1.75 14.94 16.27
CA CYS A 432 -1.89 14.60 17.69
C CYS A 432 -3.25 13.96 17.94
N LEU A 433 -3.30 12.90 18.75
CA LEU A 433 -4.55 12.22 19.13
C LEU A 433 -5.52 13.12 19.90
N SER A 434 -4.98 14.11 20.62
CA SER A 434 -5.74 15.13 21.34
C SER A 434 -6.23 16.27 20.45
N PHE A 435 -5.80 16.33 19.19
CA PHE A 435 -6.24 17.34 18.22
C PHE A 435 -6.04 16.78 16.81
N PHE A 436 -6.86 15.77 16.49
CA PHE A 436 -6.62 14.90 15.34
C PHE A 436 -6.98 15.55 14.00
N ASP A 437 -7.86 16.55 14.02
CA ASP A 437 -8.43 17.18 12.83
C ASP A 437 -7.43 18.01 12.01
N HIS A 438 -6.22 18.27 12.55
CA HIS A 438 -5.22 19.12 11.88
C HIS A 438 -3.83 18.50 11.89
N ARG A 439 -2.98 19.01 11.02
CA ARG A 439 -1.53 18.77 10.97
C ARG A 439 -0.79 20.10 11.10
N GLY A 440 0.38 20.08 11.71
CA GLY A 440 1.28 21.24 11.74
C GLY A 440 2.70 20.84 11.40
N LEU A 441 3.41 21.72 10.70
CA LEU A 441 4.81 21.54 10.37
C LEU A 441 5.66 21.88 11.60
N VAL A 442 6.45 20.92 12.08
CA VAL A 442 7.17 21.02 13.35
C VAL A 442 8.65 20.68 13.15
N PRO A 443 9.59 21.56 13.55
CA PRO A 443 11.01 21.24 13.60
C PRO A 443 11.31 20.30 14.77
N ARG A 444 12.06 19.21 14.52
CA ARG A 444 12.55 18.28 15.55
C ARG A 444 14.02 17.92 15.29
N PRO A 445 14.81 17.66 16.35
CA PRO A 445 16.12 17.04 16.21
C PRO A 445 16.04 15.67 15.53
N LEU A 446 17.02 15.37 14.68
CA LEU A 446 17.11 14.07 14.00
C LEU A 446 17.50 12.94 14.94
N ARG A 447 18.16 13.23 16.07
CA ARG A 447 18.50 12.24 17.10
C ARG A 447 18.30 12.83 18.49
N LEU A 448 17.85 12.00 19.42
CA LEU A 448 17.67 12.33 20.84
C LEU A 448 18.19 11.22 21.72
N ASP A 449 18.91 11.58 22.78
CA ASP A 449 19.23 10.67 23.88
C ASP A 449 18.29 10.96 25.05
N VAL A 450 17.55 9.95 25.48
CA VAL A 450 16.51 10.07 26.50
C VAL A 450 16.86 9.20 27.69
N GLU A 451 17.03 9.83 28.86
CA GLU A 451 17.08 9.13 30.14
C GLU A 451 15.66 8.76 30.56
N HIS A 452 15.41 7.51 30.92
CA HIS A 452 14.12 7.05 31.45
C HIS A 452 14.32 5.93 32.48
N ALA A 453 13.31 5.72 33.31
CA ALA A 453 13.34 4.77 34.41
C ALA A 453 12.88 3.37 33.99
N GLN A 454 13.52 2.35 34.54
CA GLN A 454 13.04 0.98 34.54
C GLN A 454 12.08 0.73 35.72
N TRP A 455 11.40 -0.43 35.69
CA TRP A 455 10.45 -0.85 36.73
C TRP A 455 11.04 -0.85 38.14
N ASP A 456 12.34 -1.19 38.26
CA ASP A 456 13.07 -1.24 39.52
C ASP A 456 13.57 0.14 40.01
N GLY A 457 13.30 1.20 39.25
CA GLY A 457 13.74 2.57 39.53
C GLY A 457 15.13 2.92 39.02
N SER A 458 15.88 1.96 38.44
CA SER A 458 17.14 2.24 37.76
C SER A 458 16.91 3.11 36.52
N ARG A 459 17.91 3.91 36.12
CA ARG A 459 17.82 4.78 34.94
C ARG A 459 18.67 4.25 33.82
N ILE A 460 18.12 4.30 32.61
CA ILE A 460 18.84 3.99 31.37
C ILE A 460 18.72 5.15 30.39
N ILE A 461 19.69 5.26 29.50
CA ILE A 461 19.66 6.21 28.38
C ILE A 461 19.43 5.40 27.12
N THR A 462 18.46 5.83 26.31
CA THR A 462 18.17 5.24 25.00
C THR A 462 18.26 6.31 23.93
N SER A 463 19.04 6.02 22.88
CA SER A 463 19.16 6.86 21.69
C SER A 463 18.05 6.53 20.70
N PHE A 464 17.36 7.56 20.23
CA PHE A 464 16.34 7.47 19.19
C PHE A 464 16.74 8.34 18.01
N GLU A 465 16.49 7.84 16.80
CA GLU A 465 16.84 8.52 15.54
C GLU A 465 15.60 8.73 14.66
N PHE A 466 15.70 9.73 13.80
CA PHE A 466 14.74 10.11 12.76
C PHE A 466 13.28 10.12 13.25
N GLY A 467 12.41 9.32 12.64
CA GLY A 467 10.99 9.25 12.93
C GLY A 467 10.70 8.75 14.35
N MET A 468 11.53 7.85 14.89
CA MET A 468 11.39 7.43 16.30
C MET A 468 11.78 8.56 17.26
N ALA A 469 12.84 9.32 16.97
CA ALA A 469 13.19 10.51 17.76
C ALA A 469 12.03 11.50 17.79
N ARG A 470 11.37 11.75 16.65
CA ARG A 470 10.19 12.62 16.53
C ARG A 470 9.00 12.14 17.36
N LEU A 471 8.64 10.85 17.26
CA LEU A 471 7.54 10.28 18.05
C LEU A 471 7.83 10.40 19.56
N VAL A 472 9.04 10.02 19.98
CA VAL A 472 9.43 10.10 21.40
C VAL A 472 9.44 11.56 21.88
N ALA A 473 9.96 12.49 21.09
CA ALA A 473 9.94 13.92 21.43
C ALA A 473 8.51 14.46 21.61
N HIS A 474 7.58 14.02 20.74
CA HIS A 474 6.18 14.41 20.79
C HIS A 474 5.53 13.94 22.10
N GLU A 475 5.77 12.69 22.49
CA GLU A 475 5.19 12.16 23.72
C GLU A 475 5.82 12.79 24.98
N ILE A 476 7.13 13.10 24.95
CA ILE A 476 7.78 13.83 26.04
C ILE A 476 7.19 15.24 26.19
N ASP A 477 6.92 15.95 25.09
CA ASP A 477 6.24 17.26 25.14
C ASP A 477 4.90 17.15 25.88
N HIS A 478 4.11 16.10 25.63
CA HIS A 478 2.85 15.88 26.34
C HIS A 478 3.03 15.72 27.85
N LEU A 479 4.10 15.07 28.30
CA LEU A 479 4.42 14.93 29.73
C LEU A 479 4.84 16.27 30.36
N GLU A 480 5.42 17.17 29.55
CA GLU A 480 5.79 18.53 29.95
C GLU A 480 4.64 19.54 29.87
N GLY A 481 3.44 19.12 29.45
CA GLY A 481 2.29 20.01 29.23
C GLY A 481 2.41 20.87 27.96
N ARG A 482 3.27 20.46 27.02
CA ARG A 482 3.48 21.10 25.73
C ARG A 482 2.75 20.34 24.64
N LEU A 483 2.25 21.06 23.65
CA LEU A 483 1.63 20.52 22.45
C LEU A 483 2.52 20.85 21.24
N TYR A 484 2.46 20.05 20.18
CA TYR A 484 3.27 20.30 18.98
C TYR A 484 3.05 21.71 18.39
N VAL A 485 1.86 22.30 18.59
CA VAL A 485 1.54 23.66 18.14
C VAL A 485 2.39 24.74 18.81
N ASP A 486 2.96 24.45 19.98
CA ASP A 486 3.87 25.36 20.68
C ASP A 486 5.30 25.29 20.09
N ARG A 487 5.60 24.26 19.30
CA ARG A 487 6.88 24.06 18.58
C ARG A 487 6.85 24.59 17.15
N MET A 488 5.68 24.92 16.62
CA MET A 488 5.52 25.43 15.25
C MET A 488 6.15 26.81 15.09
N ALA A 489 6.69 27.10 13.91
CA ALA A 489 7.21 28.42 13.60
C ALA A 489 6.08 29.49 13.63
N PRO A 490 6.34 30.71 14.14
CA PRO A 490 5.33 31.76 14.22
C PRO A 490 4.69 32.06 12.86
N GLY A 491 3.36 32.14 12.82
CA GLY A 491 2.60 32.47 11.60
C GLY A 491 2.38 31.30 10.63
N VAL A 492 2.91 30.11 10.89
CA VAL A 492 2.60 28.91 10.11
C VAL A 492 1.20 28.39 10.48
N PRO A 493 0.25 28.30 9.53
CA PRO A 493 -1.09 27.84 9.83
C PRO A 493 -1.12 26.33 10.06
N LEU A 494 -2.07 25.90 10.90
CA LEU A 494 -2.47 24.51 10.96
C LEU A 494 -3.18 24.13 9.67
N VAL A 495 -2.84 22.97 9.13
CA VAL A 495 -3.45 22.43 7.91
C VAL A 495 -4.56 21.45 8.33
N PRO A 496 -5.82 21.67 7.96
CA PRO A 496 -6.88 20.69 8.17
C PRO A 496 -6.52 19.35 7.54
N VAL A 497 -6.86 18.23 8.17
CA VAL A 497 -6.57 16.89 7.63
C VAL A 497 -7.17 16.70 6.24
N GLU A 498 -8.31 17.32 5.96
CA GLU A 498 -8.99 17.27 4.65
C GLU A 498 -8.21 17.99 3.54
N GLU A 499 -7.33 18.91 3.91
CA GLU A 499 -6.48 19.69 3.00
C GLU A 499 -5.03 19.19 2.98
N TYR A 500 -4.66 18.36 3.96
CA TYR A 500 -3.34 17.77 4.07
C TYR A 500 -3.13 16.70 2.99
N ARG A 501 -2.31 17.03 1.99
CA ARG A 501 -2.07 16.20 0.78
C ARG A 501 -0.96 15.14 0.93
N GLU A 502 -0.51 14.84 2.15
CA GLU A 502 0.65 13.96 2.41
C GLU A 502 1.88 14.25 1.53
N THR A 503 2.10 15.51 1.17
CA THR A 503 3.17 15.95 0.24
C THR A 503 4.58 15.90 0.85
N GLY A 504 4.73 15.32 2.04
CA GLY A 504 6.02 15.16 2.71
C GLY A 504 6.74 13.91 2.24
N GLN A 505 8.07 13.92 2.29
CA GLN A 505 8.84 12.68 2.17
C GLN A 505 8.41 11.70 3.28
N PRO A 506 8.39 10.38 3.04
CA PRO A 506 8.17 9.41 4.10
C PRO A 506 9.21 9.64 5.21
N TRP A 507 8.77 9.55 6.47
CA TRP A 507 9.68 9.65 7.60
C TRP A 507 10.71 8.52 7.48
N ARG A 508 11.99 8.84 7.66
CA ARG A 508 13.02 7.81 7.88
C ARG A 508 12.86 7.36 9.33
N TYR A 509 12.99 6.07 9.64
CA TYR A 509 12.86 5.54 10.99
C TYR A 509 14.07 4.74 11.38
#